data_AF-X1BGM5-F1
#
_entry.id   AF-X1BGM5-F1
#
_cell.length_a   1.000
_cell.length_b   1.000
_cell.length_c   1.000
_cell.angle_alpha   90.00
_cell.angle_beta   90.00
_cell.angle_gamma   90.00
#
_symmetry.space_group_name_H-M   'P 1'
#
loop_
_entity.id
_entity.type
_entity.pdbx_description
1 polymer ?
#
loop_
_entity_poly.entity_id
_entity_poly.type
_entity_poly.pdbx_seq_one_letter_code
_entity_poly.pdbx_strand_id
1 'polypeptide(L)'
;PKKDPIKAGIAAQPKYEAKMKDPKVLARRKTQLQKTNIDEWVAMAETLGADKLVDGVVKRRYKVERFVAKFQPLLKAHLAKIDAMPDVTSADREAKMLENKRGLEKLKGQA
;
A
#
# COMPACT_ATOMS: atom_id res chain seq x y z
N PRO A 1 -30.62 12.07 -18.12
CA PRO A 1 -30.03 12.07 -16.76
C PRO A 1 -28.81 11.14 -16.66
N LYS A 2 -27.60 11.67 -16.40
CA LYS A 2 -26.40 10.85 -16.18
C LYS A 2 -26.52 10.13 -14.83
N LYS A 3 -26.35 8.80 -14.85
CA LYS A 3 -26.28 7.99 -13.63
C LYS A 3 -24.99 8.36 -12.88
N ASP A 4 -25.09 8.62 -11.57
CA ASP A 4 -23.93 8.92 -10.74
C ASP A 4 -22.99 7.71 -10.72
N PRO A 5 -21.77 7.82 -11.29
CA PRO A 5 -20.86 6.69 -11.42
C PRO A 5 -20.31 6.22 -10.07
N ILE A 6 -20.28 7.08 -9.05
CA ILE A 6 -19.82 6.72 -7.71
C ILE A 6 -20.88 5.86 -7.02
N LYS A 7 -22.14 6.32 -7.02
CA LYS A 7 -23.25 5.53 -6.47
C LYS A 7 -23.43 4.21 -7.20
N ALA A 8 -23.29 4.21 -8.53
CA ALA A 8 -23.34 2.99 -9.33
C ALA A 8 -22.18 2.03 -9.00
N GLY A 9 -20.98 2.56 -8.75
CA GLY A 9 -19.82 1.77 -8.32
C GLY A 9 -20.03 1.14 -6.94
N ILE A 10 -20.51 1.92 -5.97
CA ILE A 10 -20.83 1.43 -4.61
C ILE A 10 -21.89 0.34 -4.67
N ALA A 11 -22.95 0.53 -5.46
CA ALA A 11 -24.00 -0.47 -5.64
C ALA A 11 -23.49 -1.77 -6.30
N ALA A 12 -22.40 -1.70 -7.08
CA ALA A 12 -21.79 -2.87 -7.73
C ALA A 12 -20.77 -3.61 -6.84
N GLN A 13 -20.53 -3.15 -5.61
CA GLN A 13 -19.54 -3.72 -4.70
C GLN A 13 -19.71 -5.24 -4.47
N PRO A 14 -20.93 -5.78 -4.23
CA PRO A 14 -21.09 -7.24 -4.04
C PRO A 14 -20.70 -8.06 -5.27
N LYS A 15 -20.99 -7.54 -6.47
CA LYS A 15 -20.61 -8.17 -7.75
C LYS A 15 -19.10 -8.18 -7.93
N TYR A 16 -18.43 -7.10 -7.54
CA TYR A 16 -16.97 -7.01 -7.55
C TYR A 16 -16.34 -8.04 -6.61
N GLU A 17 -16.84 -8.14 -5.38
CA GLU A 17 -16.33 -9.09 -4.38
C GLU A 17 -16.52 -10.55 -4.80
N ALA A 18 -17.70 -10.90 -5.34
CA ALA A 18 -17.96 -12.23 -5.87
C ALA A 18 -16.99 -12.60 -7.00
N LYS A 19 -16.70 -11.65 -7.90
CA LYS A 19 -15.74 -11.86 -9.00
C LYS A 19 -14.31 -12.04 -8.51
N MET A 20 -13.91 -11.34 -7.44
CA MET A 20 -12.56 -11.48 -6.88
C MET A 20 -12.37 -12.79 -6.09
N LYS A 21 -13.45 -13.39 -5.61
CA LYS A 21 -13.45 -14.72 -5.00
C LYS A 21 -13.44 -15.87 -6.01
N ASP A 22 -13.63 -15.59 -7.31
CA ASP A 22 -13.59 -16.60 -8.35
C ASP A 22 -12.16 -17.18 -8.49
N PRO A 23 -11.96 -18.50 -8.29
CA PRO A 23 -10.65 -19.13 -8.40
C PRO A 23 -10.03 -18.97 -9.80
N LYS A 24 -10.82 -18.81 -10.86
CA LYS A 24 -10.29 -18.53 -12.22
C LYS A 24 -9.61 -17.17 -12.30
N VAL A 25 -10.12 -16.17 -11.57
CA VAL A 25 -9.51 -14.83 -11.51
C VAL A 25 -8.16 -14.90 -10.80
N LEU A 26 -8.09 -15.64 -9.69
CA LEU A 26 -6.85 -15.84 -8.94
C LEU A 26 -5.83 -16.70 -9.72
N ALA A 27 -6.28 -17.76 -10.37
CA ALA A 27 -5.44 -18.60 -11.23
C ALA A 27 -4.86 -17.80 -12.40
N ARG A 28 -5.69 -16.98 -13.07
CA ARG A 28 -5.22 -16.08 -14.14
C ARG A 28 -4.17 -15.10 -13.64
N ARG A 29 -4.34 -14.54 -12.43
CA ARG A 29 -3.32 -13.67 -11.82
C ARG A 29 -1.99 -14.40 -11.64
N LYS A 30 -2.02 -15.62 -11.08
CA LYS A 30 -0.82 -16.46 -10.92
C LYS A 30 -0.13 -16.71 -12.26
N THR A 31 -0.87 -17.16 -13.28
CA THR A 31 -0.31 -17.43 -14.61
C THR A 31 0.35 -16.20 -15.24
N GLN A 32 -0.24 -15.01 -15.07
CA GLN A 32 0.35 -13.79 -15.64
C GLN A 32 1.60 -13.34 -14.88
N LEU A 33 1.65 -13.51 -13.55
CA LEU A 33 2.86 -13.23 -12.77
C LEU A 33 4.01 -14.17 -13.13
N GLN A 34 3.71 -15.40 -13.55
CA GLN A 34 4.72 -16.36 -14.00
C GLN A 34 5.29 -16.03 -15.39
N LYS A 35 4.67 -15.12 -16.15
CA LYS A 35 5.13 -14.72 -17.49
C LYS A 35 6.10 -13.55 -17.50
N THR A 36 6.40 -12.98 -16.35
CA THR A 36 7.37 -11.91 -16.20
C THR A 36 8.35 -12.25 -15.08
N ASN A 37 9.46 -11.53 -15.00
CA ASN A 37 10.48 -11.70 -13.98
C ASN A 37 10.85 -10.35 -13.35
N ILE A 38 11.66 -10.39 -12.30
CA ILE A 38 12.03 -9.17 -11.56
C ILE A 38 12.85 -8.20 -12.42
N ASP A 39 13.70 -8.72 -13.31
CA ASP A 39 14.58 -7.89 -14.14
C ASP A 39 13.78 -7.11 -15.19
N GLU A 40 12.82 -7.76 -15.85
CA GLU A 40 11.86 -7.11 -16.76
C GLU A 40 11.00 -6.08 -16.04
N TRP A 41 10.57 -6.38 -14.81
CA TRP A 41 9.72 -5.50 -14.02
C TRP A 41 10.48 -4.23 -13.59
N VAL A 42 11.72 -4.39 -13.11
CA VAL A 42 12.60 -3.28 -12.74
C VAL A 42 12.90 -2.42 -13.97
N ALA A 43 13.31 -3.04 -15.08
CA ALA A 43 13.60 -2.32 -16.32
C ALA A 43 12.40 -1.51 -16.81
N MET A 44 11.18 -2.07 -16.79
CA MET A 44 9.97 -1.32 -17.16
C MET A 44 9.62 -0.22 -16.16
N ALA A 45 9.79 -0.43 -14.85
CA ALA A 45 9.51 0.58 -13.84
C ALA A 45 10.46 1.79 -13.96
N GLU A 46 11.73 1.54 -14.23
CA GLU A 46 12.76 2.57 -14.40
C GLU A 46 12.61 3.32 -15.72
N THR A 47 12.25 2.64 -16.81
CA THR A 47 12.17 3.23 -18.16
C THR A 47 10.85 3.91 -18.47
N LEU A 48 9.72 3.39 -17.97
CA LEU A 48 8.39 3.91 -18.31
C LEU A 48 7.88 4.96 -17.31
N GLY A 49 8.40 4.97 -16.08
CA GLY A 49 8.20 6.04 -15.10
C GLY A 49 6.76 6.50 -14.87
N ALA A 50 6.62 7.75 -14.43
CA ALA A 50 5.33 8.39 -14.14
C ALA A 50 4.46 8.62 -15.39
N ASP A 51 5.05 8.62 -16.59
CA ASP A 51 4.38 8.95 -17.84
C ASP A 51 3.38 7.87 -18.32
N LYS A 52 3.48 6.64 -17.79
CA LYS A 52 2.46 5.59 -17.97
C LYS A 52 1.35 5.62 -16.92
N LEU A 53 1.45 6.46 -15.89
CA LEU A 53 0.35 6.64 -14.96
C LEU A 53 -0.76 7.38 -15.70
N VAL A 54 -1.91 6.72 -15.83
CA VAL A 54 -3.12 7.34 -16.40
C VAL A 54 -3.31 8.71 -15.75
N ASP A 55 -3.65 9.75 -16.51
CA ASP A 55 -3.81 11.15 -16.06
C ASP A 55 -4.57 11.28 -14.72
N GLY A 56 -5.56 10.42 -14.48
CA GLY A 56 -6.29 10.37 -13.21
C GLY A 56 -5.45 9.98 -11.98
N VAL A 57 -4.34 9.27 -12.10
CA VAL A 57 -3.40 8.95 -11.01
C VAL A 57 -2.50 10.15 -10.75
N VAL A 58 -1.97 10.80 -11.80
CA VAL A 58 -1.19 12.05 -11.69
C VAL A 58 -2.01 13.14 -11.01
N LYS A 59 -3.26 13.35 -11.45
CA LYS A 59 -4.19 14.32 -10.85
C LYS A 59 -4.61 13.98 -9.42
N ARG A 60 -4.46 12.72 -8.98
CA ARG A 60 -4.76 12.28 -7.60
C ARG A 60 -3.53 12.32 -6.70
N ARG A 61 -2.39 12.84 -7.15
CA ARG A 61 -1.17 13.10 -6.36
C ARG A 61 -1.47 13.75 -5.00
N TYR A 62 -2.42 14.69 -4.96
CA TYR A 62 -2.86 15.35 -3.73
C TYR A 62 -3.33 14.38 -2.63
N LYS A 63 -3.84 13.18 -2.98
CA LYS A 63 -4.27 12.17 -2.00
C LYS A 63 -3.07 11.53 -1.31
N VAL A 64 -2.04 11.23 -2.09
CA VAL A 64 -0.76 10.72 -1.58
C VAL A 64 -0.08 11.80 -0.74
N GLU A 65 -0.04 13.04 -1.23
CA GLU A 65 0.53 14.16 -0.48
C GLU A 65 -0.20 14.40 0.85
N ARG A 66 -1.54 14.35 0.88
CA ARG A 66 -2.30 14.44 2.13
C ARG A 66 -1.99 13.31 3.10
N PHE A 67 -1.92 12.07 2.60
CA PHE A 67 -1.56 10.92 3.42
C PHE A 67 -0.15 11.11 4.00
N VAL A 68 0.84 11.45 3.15
CA VAL A 68 2.23 11.66 3.56
C VAL A 68 2.33 12.79 4.58
N ALA A 69 1.69 13.94 4.32
CA ALA A 69 1.70 15.09 5.23
C ALA A 69 1.16 14.75 6.63
N LYS A 70 0.18 13.85 6.71
CA LYS A 70 -0.41 13.42 7.99
C LYS A 70 0.35 12.26 8.63
N PHE A 71 0.85 11.31 7.85
CA PHE A 71 1.51 10.10 8.33
C PHE A 71 2.97 10.32 8.72
N GLN A 72 3.72 11.15 7.98
CA GLN A 72 5.15 11.39 8.23
C GLN A 72 5.44 11.88 9.65
N PRO A 73 4.73 12.88 10.21
CA PRO A 73 4.96 13.32 11.58
C PRO A 73 4.72 12.22 12.62
N LEU A 74 3.68 11.40 12.42
CA LEU A 74 3.35 10.28 13.31
C LEU A 74 4.42 9.19 13.27
N LEU A 75 4.87 8.82 12.07
CA LEU A 75 5.94 7.87 11.86
C LEU A 75 7.25 8.36 12.46
N LYS A 76 7.61 9.63 12.24
CA LYS A 76 8.82 10.24 12.79
C LYS A 76 8.81 10.23 14.33
N ALA A 77 7.68 10.56 14.94
CA ALA A 77 7.53 10.53 16.40
C ALA A 77 7.61 9.09 16.96
N HIS A 78 7.09 8.10 16.23
CA HIS A 78 7.20 6.69 16.61
C HIS A 78 8.65 6.18 16.51
N LEU A 79 9.31 6.42 15.37
CA LEU A 79 10.69 5.99 15.15
C LEU A 79 11.66 6.62 16.15
N ALA A 80 11.48 7.90 16.49
CA ALA A 80 12.29 8.54 17.53
C ALA A 80 12.21 7.81 18.90
N LYS A 81 11.08 7.18 19.22
CA LYS A 81 10.93 6.36 20.44
C LYS A 81 11.63 5.00 20.30
N ILE A 82 11.49 4.36 19.14
CA ILE A 82 12.13 3.07 18.86
C ILE A 82 13.65 3.21 18.83
N ASP A 83 14.17 4.27 18.22
CA ASP A 83 15.61 4.52 18.11
C ASP A 83 16.26 4.76 19.48
N ALA A 84 15.52 5.30 20.44
CA ALA A 84 15.96 5.47 21.81
C ALA A 84 15.96 4.17 22.64
N MET A 85 15.38 3.07 22.14
CA MET A 85 15.38 1.79 22.84
C MET A 85 16.74 1.08 22.72
N PRO A 86 17.21 0.43 23.79
CA PRO A 86 18.43 -0.37 23.76
C PRO A 86 18.31 -1.54 22.76
N ASP A 87 19.45 -1.98 22.23
CA ASP A 87 19.58 -3.12 21.32
C ASP A 87 20.86 -3.95 21.56
N VAL A 88 21.43 -3.81 22.75
CA VAL A 88 22.71 -4.42 23.14
C VAL A 88 22.55 -5.94 23.31
N THR A 89 21.53 -6.37 24.05
CA THR A 89 21.26 -7.80 24.27
C THR A 89 20.27 -8.36 23.25
N SER A 90 20.18 -9.70 23.17
CA SER A 90 19.16 -10.34 22.33
C SER A 90 17.74 -10.00 22.80
N ALA A 91 17.52 -9.91 24.11
CA ALA A 91 16.24 -9.53 24.70
C ALA A 91 15.86 -8.08 24.34
N ASP A 92 16.83 -7.16 24.34
CA ASP A 92 16.61 -5.76 23.96
C ASP A 92 16.19 -5.64 22.49
N ARG A 93 16.87 -6.35 21.60
CA ARG A 93 16.53 -6.39 20.16
C ARG A 93 15.13 -6.95 19.92
N GLU A 94 14.77 -8.01 20.63
CA GLU A 94 13.43 -8.60 20.54
C GLU A 94 12.35 -7.63 21.03
N ALA A 95 12.58 -6.98 22.18
CA ALA A 95 11.67 -5.98 22.73
C ALA A 95 11.49 -4.77 21.79
N LYS A 96 12.59 -4.25 21.22
CA LYS A 96 12.59 -3.15 20.24
C LYS A 96 11.80 -3.51 18.98
N MET A 97 11.97 -4.72 18.46
CA MET A 97 11.21 -5.22 17.30
C MET A 97 9.71 -5.37 17.60
N LEU A 98 9.37 -5.94 18.75
CA LEU A 98 7.97 -6.10 19.15
C LEU A 98 7.27 -4.76 19.35
N GLU A 99 7.92 -3.81 20.01
CA GLU A 99 7.36 -2.47 20.23
C GLU A 99 7.23 -1.70 18.91
N ASN A 100 8.20 -1.84 18.00
CA ASN A 100 8.11 -1.26 16.66
C ASN A 100 6.90 -1.82 15.89
N LYS A 101 6.74 -3.15 15.87
CA LYS A 101 5.58 -3.80 15.22
C LYS A 101 4.26 -3.30 15.81
N ARG A 102 4.12 -3.31 17.13
CA ARG A 102 2.90 -2.86 17.83
C ARG A 102 2.60 -1.39 17.54
N GLY A 103 3.61 -0.52 17.53
CA GLY A 103 3.43 0.89 17.23
C GLY A 103 3.00 1.12 15.78
N LEU A 104 3.59 0.41 14.82
CA LEU A 104 3.17 0.48 13.41
C LEU A 104 1.73 -0.03 13.20
N GLU A 105 1.33 -1.10 13.91
CA GLU A 105 -0.05 -1.58 13.90
C GLU A 105 -1.03 -0.53 14.44
N LYS A 106 -0.66 0.21 15.49
CA LYS A 106 -1.48 1.31 16.04
C LYS A 106 -1.56 2.52 15.11
N LEU A 107 -0.50 2.82 14.36
CA LEU A 107 -0.47 3.92 13.40
C LEU A 107 -1.30 3.63 12.13
N LYS A 108 -1.58 2.35 11.85
CA LYS A 108 -2.40 1.95 10.71
C LYS A 108 -3.80 2.58 10.78
N GLY A 109 -4.16 3.34 9.75
CA GLY A 109 -5.47 4.00 9.65
C GLY A 109 -5.59 5.31 10.43
N GLN A 110 -4.52 5.79 11.09
CA GLN A 110 -4.53 7.11 11.74
C GLN A 110 -4.27 8.27 10.78
N ALA A 111 -3.73 8.00 9.58
CA ALA A 111 -3.56 8.96 8.49
C ALA A 111 -4.74 8.94 7.51
#